data_AF-A0A6G2VLS7-F1
#
_entry.id   AF-A0A6G2VLS7-F1
#
_cell.length_a   1.000
_cell.length_b   1.000
_cell.length_c   1.000
_cell.angle_alpha   90.00
_cell.angle_beta   90.00
_cell.angle_gamma   90.00
#
_symmetry.space_group_name_H-M   'P 1'
#
loop_
_entity.id
_entity.type
_entity.pdbx_description
1 polymer ?
#
loop_
_entity_poly.entity_id
_entity_poly.type
_entity_poly.pdbx_seq_one_letter_code
_entity_poly.pdbx_strand_id
1 'polypeptide(L)' 'VTHDVDEALFLGDRVALLGSGRVCAVREVPRPRDRAACDEPARAALRRDILTSLGS' A
#
# COMPACT_ATOMS: atom_id res chain seq x y z
N VAL A 1 -5.10 -6.95 -8.78
CA VAL A 1 -4.63 -7.66 -7.56
C VAL A 1 -3.18 -7.98 -7.78
N THR A 2 -2.30 -7.59 -6.87
CA THR A 2 -0.87 -7.87 -6.95
C THR A 2 -0.37 -8.36 -5.60
N HIS A 3 0.74 -9.08 -5.61
CA HIS A 3 1.47 -9.51 -4.42
C HIS A 3 2.61 -8.53 -4.07
N ASP A 4 2.88 -7.56 -4.93
CA ASP A 4 3.90 -6.54 -4.72
C ASP A 4 3.26 -5.28 -4.12
N VAL A 5 3.68 -4.95 -2.90
CA VAL A 5 3.19 -3.76 -2.18
C VAL A 5 3.65 -2.47 -2.86
N ASP A 6 4.86 -2.45 -3.41
CA ASP A 6 5.41 -1.25 -4.06
C ASP A 6 4.70 -0.99 -5.39
N GLU A 7 4.35 -2.04 -6.15
CA GLU A 7 3.49 -1.92 -7.32
C GLU A 7 2.09 -1.38 -6.94
N ALA A 8 1.46 -1.93 -5.89
CA ALA A 8 0.14 -1.50 -5.44
C ALA A 8 0.14 -0.02 -5.01
N LEU A 9 1.16 0.41 -4.27
CA LEU A 9 1.35 1.79 -3.85
C LEU A 9 1.67 2.70 -5.05
N PHE A 10 2.41 2.23 -6.06
CA PHE A 10 2.71 3.07 -7.21
C PHE A 10 1.48 3.31 -8.08
N LEU A 11 0.68 2.27 -8.34
CA LEU A 11 -0.40 2.33 -9.33
C LEU A 11 -1.73 2.83 -8.77
N GLY A 12 -2.08 2.45 -7.53
CA GLY A 12 -3.40 2.66 -6.96
C GLY A 12 -3.53 3.94 -6.14
N ASP A 13 -4.64 4.68 -6.32
CA ASP A 13 -5.00 5.78 -5.42
C ASP A 13 -5.45 5.24 -4.03
N ARG A 14 -5.86 3.97 -3.99
CA ARG A 14 -6.20 3.23 -2.76
C ARG A 14 -5.74 1.78 -2.88
N VAL A 15 -5.34 1.18 -1.76
CA VAL A 15 -4.97 -0.23 -1.66
C VAL A 15 -5.91 -0.94 -0.69
N ALA A 16 -6.57 -1.99 -1.19
CA ALA A 16 -7.35 -2.90 -0.37
C ALA A 16 -6.48 -4.10 0.03
N LEU A 17 -6.40 -4.39 1.31
CA LEU A 17 -5.69 -5.55 1.85
C LEU A 17 -6.67 -6.71 1.97
N LEU A 18 -6.31 -7.86 1.38
CA LEU A 18 -7.10 -9.08 1.48
C LEU A 18 -6.42 -10.07 2.42
N GLY A 19 -7.17 -10.57 3.39
CA GLY A 19 -6.73 -11.60 4.33
C GLY A 19 -7.88 -12.55 4.64
N SER A 20 -7.60 -13.86 4.71
CA SER A 20 -8.61 -14.90 4.98
C SER A 20 -9.88 -14.80 4.11
N GLY A 21 -9.73 -14.43 2.83
CA GLY A 21 -10.85 -14.34 1.88
C GLY A 21 -11.75 -13.09 2.00
N ARG A 22 -11.35 -12.09 2.78
CA ARG A 22 -12.10 -10.82 2.96
C ARG A 22 -11.18 -9.61 2.85
N VAL A 23 -11.78 -8.44 2.62
CA VAL A 23 -11.06 -7.16 2.72
C VAL A 23 -10.87 -6.82 4.21
N CYS A 24 -9.62 -6.80 4.66
CA CYS A 24 -9.27 -6.49 6.04
C CYS A 24 -9.14 -4.96 6.26
N ALA A 25 -8.73 -4.23 5.23
CA ALA A 25 -8.48 -2.81 5.31
C ALA A 25 -8.46 -2.18 3.91
N VAL A 26 -8.73 -0.88 3.86
CA VAL A 26 -8.46 -0.03 2.69
C VAL A 26 -7.63 1.16 3.15
N ARG A 27 -6.57 1.48 2.41
CA ARG A 27 -5.69 2.62 2.66
C ARG A 27 -5.69 3.56 1.46
N GLU A 28 -5.65 4.85 1.72
CA GLU A 28 -5.39 5.84 0.68
C GLU A 28 -3.89 5.95 0.43
N VAL A 29 -3.54 6.18 -0.83
CA VAL A 29 -2.15 6.32 -1.25
C VAL A 29 -1.89 7.78 -1.60
N PRO A 30 -1.00 8.48 -0.88
CA PRO A 30 -0.66 9.85 -1.24
C PRO A 30 0.19 9.85 -2.52
N ARG A 31 -0.20 10.71 -3.47
CA ARG A 31 0.53 10.95 -4.72
C ARG A 31 0.89 9.66 -5.48
N PRO A 32 -0.11 8.85 -5.89
CA PRO A 32 0.14 7.67 -6.71
C PRO A 32 0.76 8.09 -8.06
N ARG A 33 1.58 7.22 -8.63
CA ARG A 33 2.30 7.40 -9.92
C ARG A 33 3.35 8.52 -9.95
N ASP A 34 3.51 9.28 -8.87
CA ASP A 34 4.59 10.24 -8.70
C ASP A 34 5.86 9.52 -8.21
N ARG A 35 6.88 9.47 -9.07
CA ARG A 35 8.16 8.83 -8.73
C ARG A 35 8.92 9.57 -7.62
N ALA A 36 8.72 10.88 -7.48
CA ALA A 36 9.36 11.66 -6.41
C ALA A 36 8.75 11.34 -5.03
N ALA A 37 7.52 10.83 -4.99
CA ALA A 37 6.85 10.44 -3.76
C ALA A 37 7.32 9.10 -3.18
N CYS A 38 8.10 8.30 -3.94
CA CYS A 38 8.55 6.98 -3.50
C CYS A 38 9.42 7.03 -2.24
N ASP A 39 10.31 8.02 -2.15
CA ASP A 39 11.27 8.15 -1.03
C ASP A 39 10.71 8.98 0.13
N GLU A 40 9.46 9.42 0.05
CA GLU A 40 8.89 10.26 1.08
C GLU A 40 8.57 9.50 2.38
N PRO A 41 8.75 10.15 3.54
CA PRO A 41 8.46 9.53 4.84
C PRO A 41 7.03 8.98 4.95
N ALA A 42 6.05 9.68 4.37
CA ALA A 42 4.65 9.26 4.36
C ALA A 42 4.45 7.96 3.58
N ARG A 43 5.13 7.82 2.43
CA ARG A 43 5.07 6.61 1.60
C ARG A 43 5.74 5.43 2.31
N ALA A 44 6.90 5.65 2.91
CA ALA A 44 7.61 4.63 3.69
C ALA A 44 6.83 4.19 4.93
N ALA A 45 6.13 5.10 5.60
CA ALA A 45 5.25 4.79 6.72
C ALA A 45 4.06 3.92 6.28
N LEU A 46 3.38 4.31 5.20
CA LEU A 46 2.27 3.54 4.63
C LEU A 46 2.70 2.13 4.20
N ARG A 47 3.86 2.00 3.56
CA ARG A 47 4.44 0.71 3.18
C ARG A 47 4.65 -0.21 4.38
N ARG A 48 5.22 0.32 5.47
CA ARG A 48 5.39 -0.44 6.72
C ARG A 48 4.05 -0.86 7.32
N ASP A 49 3.06 0.04 7.39
CA ASP A 49 1.72 -0.28 7.91
C ASP A 49 1.08 -1.45 7.14
N ILE A 50 1.17 -1.42 5.81
CA ILE A 50 0.64 -2.50 4.96
C ILE A 50 1.38 -3.82 5.23
N LEU A 51 2.71 -3.81 5.24
CA LEU A 51 3.49 -5.03 5.47
C LEU A 51 3.23 -5.64 6.85
N THR A 52 3.13 -4.81 7.90
CA THR A 52 2.76 -5.27 9.24
C THR A 52 1.35 -5.87 9.27
N SER A 53 0.40 -5.27 8.55
CA SER A 53 -0.99 -5.77 8.47
C SER A 53 -1.13 -7.11 7.73
N LEU A 54 -0.19 -7.44 6.83
CA LEU A 54 -0.19 -8.70 6.06
C LEU A 54 0.59 -9.82 6.75
N GLY A 55 1.54 -9.48 7.62
CA GLY A 55 2.36 -10.46 8.36
C GLY A 55 1.74 -10.96 9.67
N SER A 56 0.57 -10.43 10.07
CA SER A 56 -0.16 -10.78 11.29
C SER A 56 -1.35 -11.70 11.04
#